data_AF-A0AAE6QNU6-F1
#
_entry.id   AF-A0AAE6QNU6-F1
#
_cell.length_a   1.000
_cell.length_b   1.000
_cell.length_c   1.000
_cell.angle_alpha   90.00
_cell.angle_beta   90.00
_cell.angle_gamma   90.00
#
_symmetry.space_group_name_H-M   'P 1'
#
loop_
_entity.id
_entity.type
_entity.pdbx_description
1 polymer ?
#
loop_
_entity_poly.entity_id
_entity_poly.type
_entity_poly.pdbx_seq_one_letter_code
_entity_poly.pdbx_strand_id
1 'polypeptide(L)' 'MSSEKIADFFTPARDDALTFIGSDGEIRGAQFEQAVRHYRCTAKSPLMSDLQLANAITATH' A
#
# COMPACT_ATOMS: atom_id res chain seq x y z
N MET A 1 15.55 18.68 6.53
CA MET A 1 14.29 18.04 6.10
C MET A 1 14.09 16.84 7.02
N SER A 2 13.31 17.03 8.09
CA SER A 2 13.20 16.11 9.24
C SER A 2 12.55 14.78 8.82
N SER A 3 13.00 13.67 9.41
CA SER A 3 12.53 12.30 9.17
C SER A 3 11.02 12.13 9.33
N GLU A 4 10.35 13.05 10.03
CA GLU A 4 8.89 13.10 10.21
C GLU A 4 8.15 13.26 8.88
N LYS A 5 8.70 14.04 7.94
CA LYS A 5 8.02 14.35 6.67
C LYS A 5 7.90 13.14 5.73
N ILE A 6 8.72 12.11 5.94
CA ILE A 6 8.68 10.88 5.13
C ILE A 6 7.52 9.99 5.58
N ALA A 7 7.22 9.94 6.89
CA ALA A 7 6.12 9.14 7.43
C ALA A 7 4.76 9.62 6.93
N ASP A 8 4.55 10.93 6.84
CA ASP A 8 3.30 11.54 6.34
C ASP A 8 2.95 11.15 4.89
N PHE A 9 3.94 10.80 4.07
CA PHE A 9 3.69 10.33 2.70
C PHE A 9 3.15 8.90 2.64
N PHE A 10 3.43 8.06 3.65
CA PHE A 10 3.03 6.66 3.68
C PHE A 10 1.72 6.42 4.44
N THR A 11 1.31 7.34 5.33
CA THR A 11 0.04 7.26 6.07
C THR A 11 -1.17 7.08 5.14
N PRO A 12 -1.31 7.83 4.01
CA PRO A 12 -2.46 7.66 3.12
C PRO A 12 -2.52 6.29 2.43
N ALA A 13 -1.37 5.72 2.04
CA ALA A 13 -1.32 4.39 1.42
C ALA A 13 -1.65 3.28 2.44
N ARG A 14 -1.31 3.49 3.71
CA ARG A 14 -1.65 2.60 4.82
C ARG A 14 -3.16 2.61 5.11
N ASP A 15 -3.77 3.78 5.21
CA ASP A 15 -5.20 3.88 5.51
C ASP A 15 -6.06 3.25 4.39
N ASP A 16 -5.66 3.48 3.14
CA ASP A 16 -6.27 2.83 1.98
C ASP A 16 -6.05 1.30 2.00
N ALA A 17 -4.87 0.82 2.41
CA ALA A 17 -4.58 -0.62 2.53
C ALA A 17 -5.38 -1.27 3.67
N LEU A 18 -5.56 -0.60 4.80
CA LEU A 18 -6.42 -1.05 5.90
C LEU A 18 -7.88 -1.17 5.45
N THR A 19 -8.36 -0.18 4.70
CA THR A 19 -9.72 -0.19 4.13
C THR A 19 -9.88 -1.32 3.12
N PHE A 20 -8.87 -1.57 2.28
CA PHE A 20 -8.83 -2.69 1.36
C PHE A 20 -8.90 -4.04 2.09
N ILE A 21 -8.11 -4.24 3.14
CA ILE A 21 -8.14 -5.47 3.96
C ILE A 21 -9.50 -5.64 4.66
N GLY A 22 -10.02 -4.57 5.28
CA GLY A 22 -11.29 -4.61 6.02
C GLY A 22 -12.52 -4.82 5.13
N SER A 23 -12.39 -4.55 3.82
CA SER A 23 -13.42 -4.78 2.81
C SER A 23 -13.20 -6.07 2.00
N ASP A 24 -12.30 -6.96 2.44
CA ASP A 24 -11.93 -8.19 1.72
C ASP A 24 -11.54 -7.94 0.24
N GLY A 25 -10.95 -6.78 -0.02
CA GLY A 25 -10.46 -6.37 -1.32
C GLY A 25 -11.44 -5.59 -2.20
N GLU A 26 -12.62 -5.25 -1.70
CA GLU A 26 -13.63 -4.51 -2.47
C GLU A 26 -13.30 -3.02 -2.62
N ILE A 27 -12.78 -2.38 -1.57
CA ILE A 27 -12.51 -0.94 -1.55
C ILE A 27 -11.01 -0.68 -1.79
N ARG A 28 -10.69 -0.09 -2.95
CA ARG A 28 -9.31 0.32 -3.29
C ARG A 28 -9.21 1.83 -3.26
N GLY A 29 -8.60 2.36 -2.21
CA GLY A 29 -8.26 3.78 -2.16
C GLY A 29 -7.13 4.14 -3.15
N ALA A 30 -7.08 5.42 -3.54
CA ALA A 30 -6.22 5.89 -4.62
C ALA A 30 -4.72 5.69 -4.35
N GLN A 31 -4.29 5.81 -3.10
CA GLN A 31 -2.89 5.70 -2.68
C GLN A 31 -2.46 4.24 -2.63
N PHE A 32 -3.33 3.35 -2.13
CA PHE A 32 -3.08 1.91 -2.23
C PHE A 32 -3.03 1.45 -3.69
N GLU A 33 -3.93 1.94 -4.55
CA GLU A 33 -3.89 1.57 -5.96
C GLU A 33 -2.63 2.10 -6.68
N GLN A 34 -2.16 3.29 -6.32
CA GLN A 34 -0.87 3.79 -6.80
C GLN A 34 0.28 2.89 -6.34
N ALA A 35 0.28 2.43 -5.09
CA ALA A 35 1.29 1.51 -4.57
C ALA A 35 1.27 0.16 -5.30
N VAL A 36 0.09 -0.41 -5.56
CA VAL A 36 -0.08 -1.64 -6.36
C VAL A 36 0.48 -1.46 -7.77
N ARG A 37 0.12 -0.36 -8.46
CA ARG A 37 0.65 -0.06 -9.79
C ARG A 37 2.16 0.09 -9.78
N HIS A 38 2.71 0.81 -8.80
CA HIS A 38 4.14 0.98 -8.67
C HIS A 38 4.86 -0.36 -8.43
N TYR A 39 4.36 -1.19 -7.51
CA TYR A 39 4.87 -2.53 -7.24
C TYR A 39 4.88 -3.39 -8.50
N ARG A 40 3.77 -3.44 -9.24
CA ARG A 40 3.67 -4.25 -10.48
C ARG A 40 4.55 -3.75 -11.61
N CYS A 41 4.73 -2.43 -11.74
CA CYS A 41 5.58 -1.84 -12.76
C CYS A 41 7.08 -2.02 -12.47
N THR A 42 7.47 -2.06 -11.19
CA THR A 42 8.89 -2.11 -10.79
C THR A 42 9.37 -3.52 -10.46
N ALA A 43 8.48 -4.40 -9.99
CA ALA A 43 8.81 -5.78 -9.70
C ALA A 43 8.96 -6.57 -11.00
N LYS A 44 10.15 -7.14 -11.20
CA LYS A 44 10.48 -7.98 -12.36
C LYS A 44 9.63 -9.26 -12.43
N SER A 45 9.11 -9.69 -11.28
CA SER A 45 8.12 -10.75 -11.14
C SER A 45 7.33 -10.48 -9.84
N PRO A 46 6.17 -9.80 -9.91
CA PRO A 46 5.36 -9.53 -8.72
C PRO A 46 4.77 -10.86 -8.22
N LEU A 47 5.24 -11.32 -7.07
CA LEU A 47 4.81 -12.59 -6.44
C LEU A 47 3.71 -12.39 -5.40
N MET A 48 3.51 -11.15 -4.94
CA MET A 48 2.51 -10.84 -3.92
C MET A 48 1.15 -10.56 -4.57
N SER A 49 0.10 -11.17 -4.04
CA SER A 49 -1.27 -10.73 -4.30
C SER A 49 -1.50 -9.33 -3.73
N ASP A 50 -2.56 -8.64 -4.16
CA ASP A 50 -2.86 -7.30 -3.65
C ASP A 50 -3.13 -7.32 -2.14
N LEU A 51 -3.72 -8.40 -1.61
CA LEU A 51 -3.89 -8.61 -0.16
C LEU A 51 -2.55 -8.78 0.56
N GLN A 52 -1.60 -9.52 -0.03
CA GLN A 52 -0.27 -9.68 0.54
C GLN A 52 0.51 -8.35 0.51
N LEU A 53 0.37 -7.57 -0.55
CA LEU A 53 0.96 -6.25 -0.66
C LEU A 53 0.35 -5.27 0.36
N ALA A 54 -0.98 -5.27 0.52
CA ALA A 54 -1.67 -4.46 1.52
C ALA A 54 -1.16 -4.77 2.94
N ASN A 55 -1.07 -6.06 3.29
CA ASN A 55 -0.52 -6.49 4.58
C ASN A 55 0.94 -6.07 4.77
N ALA A 56 1.76 -6.12 3.72
CA ALA A 56 3.14 -5.66 3.79
C ALA A 56 3.23 -4.14 4.04
N ILE A 57 2.39 -3.34 3.38
CA ILE A 57 2.33 -1.88 3.58
C ILE A 57 1.90 -1.55 5.01
N THR A 58 0.90 -2.25 5.55
CA THR A 58 0.45 -2.02 6.93
C THR A 58 1.50 -2.42 7.96
N ALA A 59 2.31 -3.45 7.69
CA ALA A 59 3.33 -3.96 8.61
C ALA A 59 4.64 -3.15 8.65
N THR A 60 4.87 -2.25 7.69
CA THR A 60 6.19 -1.62 7.48
C THR A 60 6.38 -0.25 8.18
N HIS A 61 5.38 0.28 8.88
CA HIS A 61 5.52 1.47 9.75
C HIS A 61 4.72 1.33 11.05
#